data_AF-A0A660URM4-F1
#
_entry.id   AF-A0A660URM4-F1
#
_cell.length_a   1.000
_cell.length_b   1.000
_cell.length_c   1.000
_cell.angle_alpha   90.00
_cell.angle_beta   90.00
_cell.angle_gamma   90.00
#
_symmetry.space_group_name_H-M   'P 1'
#
loop_
_entity.id
_entity.type
_entity.pdbx_description
1 polymer ?
#
loop_
_entity_poly.entity_id
_entity_poly.type
_entity_poly.pdbx_seq_one_letter_code
_entity_poly.pdbx_strand_id
1 'polypeptide(L)'
;MVDALVKLPDFSVPIDAKFPLPAFEQMIATEDDAAKAKLRRQFQADVTKHIDKIATSYILPDEGTLDFAMMYIPAENVYYETIVKYDSDRTDILDYALEKKVIPISPNLLYAYLMTIVMGLHGMQIEKEAAAIRTNLQKLTAGLGSFAGNWDTLGGHLRRAQGQYDEGQKNLTQFQMQLEQIQQISDETDP
;
A
#
# COMPACT_ATOMS: atom_id res chain seq x y z
N MET A 1 -6.74 20.61 21.92
CA MET A 1 -7.32 19.32 21.52
C MET A 1 -8.06 19.53 20.21
N VAL A 2 -7.69 18.76 19.18
CA VAL A 2 -8.37 18.74 17.87
C VAL A 2 -9.76 18.14 18.02
N ASP A 3 -10.67 18.42 17.09
CA ASP A 3 -12.02 17.86 17.13
C ASP A 3 -12.04 16.41 16.58
N ALA A 4 -11.16 16.10 15.63
CA ALA A 4 -10.85 14.73 15.23
C ALA A 4 -9.39 14.58 14.79
N LEU A 5 -8.89 13.33 14.82
CA LEU A 5 -7.55 12.97 14.38
C LEU A 5 -7.62 11.67 13.56
N VAL A 6 -7.26 11.76 12.28
CA VAL A 6 -7.12 10.57 11.42
C VAL A 6 -5.76 9.95 11.69
N LYS A 7 -5.72 8.72 12.20
CA LYS A 7 -4.47 8.00 12.48
C LYS A 7 -4.11 7.08 11.32
N LEU A 8 -2.91 7.24 10.81
CA LEU A 8 -2.28 6.39 9.80
C LEU A 8 -1.11 5.65 10.47
N PRO A 9 -0.50 4.63 9.83
CA PRO A 9 0.54 3.83 10.47
C PRO A 9 1.69 4.64 11.06
N ASP A 10 2.14 5.68 10.33
CA ASP A 10 3.34 6.44 10.68
C ASP A 10 3.06 7.91 11.01
N PHE A 11 1.86 8.42 10.72
CA PHE A 11 1.51 9.83 10.83
C PHE A 11 0.04 10.03 11.13
N SER A 12 -0.33 11.26 11.48
CA SER A 12 -1.71 11.63 11.75
C SER A 12 -2.13 12.90 11.03
N VAL A 13 -3.42 13.01 10.72
CA VAL A 13 -4.00 14.20 10.06
C VAL A 13 -5.03 14.82 11.00
N PRO A 14 -4.75 16.02 11.54
CA PRO A 14 -5.69 16.78 12.36
C PRO A 14 -6.88 17.29 11.57
N ILE A 15 -8.06 17.27 12.20
CA ILE A 15 -9.27 17.92 11.70
C ILE A 15 -9.83 18.82 12.81
N ASP A 16 -9.99 20.11 12.50
CA ASP A 16 -10.68 21.07 13.39
C ASP A 16 -12.01 21.50 12.75
N ALA A 17 -13.07 21.52 13.55
CA ALA A 17 -14.45 21.77 13.14
C ALA A 17 -15.01 23.06 13.73
N LYS A 18 -14.19 23.92 14.36
CA LYS A 18 -14.65 25.16 15.01
C LYS A 18 -14.80 26.30 14.01
N PHE A 19 -15.79 26.15 13.14
CA PHE A 19 -16.13 27.12 12.12
C PHE A 19 -17.00 28.27 12.66
N PRO A 20 -16.81 29.55 12.26
CA PRO A 20 -17.63 30.69 12.70
C PRO A 20 -19.02 30.73 12.02
N LEU A 21 -19.81 29.67 12.20
CA LEU A 21 -21.13 29.52 11.59
C LEU A 21 -22.12 30.66 11.93
N PRO A 22 -22.18 31.19 13.17
CA PRO A 22 -23.08 32.31 13.48
C PRO A 22 -22.79 33.59 12.67
N ALA A 23 -21.52 33.88 12.38
CA ALA A 23 -21.14 35.03 11.56
C ALA A 23 -21.59 34.86 10.11
N PHE A 24 -21.50 33.63 9.60
CA PHE A 24 -22.04 33.27 8.29
C PHE A 24 -23.57 33.43 8.24
N GLU A 25 -24.29 32.87 9.20
CA GLU A 25 -25.76 32.96 9.28
C GLU A 25 -26.24 34.41 9.32
N GLN A 26 -25.56 35.26 10.10
CA GLN A 26 -25.86 36.69 10.16
C GLN A 26 -25.60 37.41 8.82
N MET A 27 -24.51 37.06 8.13
CA MET A 27 -24.16 37.63 6.83
C MET A 27 -25.21 37.30 5.77
N ILE A 28 -25.68 36.05 5.70
CA ILE A 28 -26.66 35.63 4.69
C ILE A 28 -28.08 36.15 4.97
N ALA A 29 -28.44 36.37 6.24
CA ALA A 29 -29.74 36.90 6.64
C ALA A 29 -29.87 38.42 6.47
N THR A 30 -28.77 39.13 6.18
CA THR A 30 -28.76 40.59 6.03
C THR A 30 -29.13 40.99 4.59
N GLU A 31 -30.16 41.82 4.46
CA GLU A 31 -30.65 42.33 3.16
C GLU A 31 -30.01 43.66 2.75
N ASP A 32 -29.49 44.45 3.71
CA ASP A 32 -28.77 45.69 3.40
C ASP A 32 -27.38 45.39 2.85
N ASP A 33 -27.12 45.78 1.60
CA ASP A 33 -25.86 45.53 0.89
C ASP A 33 -24.65 46.09 1.62
N ALA A 34 -24.78 47.28 2.24
CA ALA A 34 -23.68 47.90 2.97
C ALA A 34 -23.33 47.12 4.25
N ALA A 35 -24.35 46.73 5.02
CA ALA A 35 -24.17 45.86 6.18
C ALA A 35 -23.64 44.47 5.80
N LYS A 36 -24.14 43.88 4.70
CA LYS A 36 -23.70 42.57 4.19
C LYS A 36 -22.23 42.58 3.81
N ALA A 37 -21.76 43.62 3.10
CA ALA A 37 -20.35 43.77 2.77
C ALA A 37 -19.45 43.91 4.02
N LYS A 38 -19.92 44.60 5.06
CA LYS A 38 -19.21 44.70 6.34
C LYS A 38 -19.14 43.34 7.05
N LEU A 39 -20.26 42.61 7.11
CA LEU A 39 -20.33 41.28 7.71
C LEU A 39 -19.44 40.27 6.97
N ARG A 40 -19.40 40.33 5.63
CA ARG A 40 -18.50 39.51 4.82
C ARG A 40 -17.03 39.74 5.17
N ARG A 41 -16.60 41.00 5.30
CA ARG A 41 -15.22 41.32 5.73
C ARG A 41 -14.90 40.79 7.11
N GLN A 42 -15.85 40.89 8.05
CA GLN A 42 -15.69 40.34 9.40
C GLN A 42 -15.57 38.81 9.36
N PHE A 43 -16.46 38.16 8.61
CA PHE A 43 -16.44 36.71 8.41
C PHE A 43 -15.12 36.23 7.81
N GLN A 44 -14.60 36.90 6.78
CA GLN A 44 -13.28 36.59 6.21
C GLN A 44 -12.17 36.71 7.25
N ALA A 45 -12.16 37.78 8.06
CA ALA A 45 -11.17 37.95 9.13
C ALA A 45 -11.25 36.84 10.19
N ASP A 46 -12.45 36.41 10.55
CA ASP A 46 -12.67 35.33 11.51
C ASP A 46 -12.19 33.98 10.96
N VAL A 47 -12.46 33.68 9.68
CA VAL A 47 -11.97 32.49 8.99
C VAL A 47 -10.44 32.51 8.88
N THR A 48 -9.84 33.62 8.47
CA THR A 48 -8.37 33.79 8.41
C THR A 48 -7.72 33.53 9.77
N LYS A 49 -8.27 34.11 10.85
CA LYS A 49 -7.79 33.89 12.21
C LYS A 49 -7.91 32.42 12.62
N HIS A 50 -8.96 31.74 12.18
CA HIS A 50 -9.15 30.33 12.45
C HIS A 50 -8.12 29.47 11.70
N ILE A 51 -7.85 29.77 10.42
CA ILE A 51 -6.79 29.14 9.63
C ILE A 51 -5.43 29.28 10.33
N ASP A 52 -5.06 30.48 10.77
CA ASP A 52 -3.78 30.70 11.47
C ASP A 52 -3.69 29.91 12.77
N LYS A 53 -4.81 29.81 13.50
CA LYS A 53 -4.88 28.97 14.71
C LYS A 53 -4.67 27.49 14.37
N ILE A 54 -5.32 26.98 13.33
CA ILE A 54 -5.16 25.58 12.91
C ILE A 54 -3.69 25.32 12.54
N ALA A 55 -3.12 26.18 11.70
CA ALA A 55 -1.75 26.04 11.22
C ALA A 55 -0.74 26.00 12.37
N THR A 56 -0.90 26.88 13.36
CA THR A 56 0.02 26.97 14.51
C THR A 56 -0.20 25.90 15.58
N SER A 57 -1.44 25.43 15.76
CA SER A 57 -1.79 24.54 16.87
C SER A 57 -1.78 23.06 16.51
N TYR A 58 -1.89 22.72 15.22
CA TYR A 58 -2.13 21.34 14.79
C TYR A 58 -1.16 20.82 13.75
N ILE A 59 -0.45 21.69 13.02
CA ILE A 59 0.60 21.24 12.08
C ILE A 59 1.91 21.13 12.86
N LEU A 60 2.13 19.96 13.45
CA LEU A 60 3.25 19.64 14.33
C LEU A 60 3.98 18.37 13.83
N PRO A 61 4.78 18.46 12.74
CA PRO A 61 5.47 17.30 12.18
C PRO A 61 6.40 16.59 13.18
N ASP A 62 7.05 17.35 14.07
CA ASP A 62 7.90 16.82 15.13
C ASP A 62 7.11 16.01 16.18
N GLU A 63 5.79 16.18 16.23
CA GLU A 63 4.86 15.44 17.10
C GLU A 63 4.07 14.36 16.34
N GLY A 64 4.42 14.08 15.07
CA GLY A 64 3.83 12.99 14.28
C GLY A 64 2.57 13.34 13.49
N THR A 65 2.29 14.63 13.27
CA THR A 65 1.29 15.04 12.28
C THR A 65 1.90 15.11 10.87
N LEU A 66 1.05 15.09 9.84
CA LEU A 66 1.48 15.55 8.52
C LEU A 66 1.76 17.06 8.55
N ASP A 67 2.38 17.55 7.48
CA ASP A 67 2.68 18.96 7.29
C ASP A 67 1.46 19.80 6.89
N PHE A 68 0.25 19.26 7.01
CA PHE A 68 -1.00 19.96 6.78
C PHE A 68 -2.08 19.53 7.79
N ALA A 69 -3.13 20.33 7.91
CA ALA A 69 -4.33 20.03 8.70
C ALA A 69 -5.60 20.33 7.91
N MET A 70 -6.72 19.73 8.32
CA MET A 70 -8.02 19.94 7.66
C MET A 70 -8.91 20.88 8.49
N MET A 71 -9.50 21.87 7.83
CA MET A 71 -10.52 22.75 8.40
C MET A 71 -11.90 22.30 7.91
N TYR A 72 -12.67 21.67 8.80
CA TYR A 72 -14.00 21.17 8.47
C TYR A 72 -15.05 22.29 8.51
N ILE A 73 -15.77 22.44 7.41
CA ILE A 73 -16.88 23.37 7.25
C ILE A 73 -18.19 22.55 7.17
N PRO A 74 -19.15 22.77 8.08
CA PRO A 74 -20.21 21.79 8.37
C PRO A 74 -21.33 21.67 7.33
N ALA A 75 -21.30 22.47 6.25
CA ALA A 75 -22.28 22.39 5.18
C ALA A 75 -21.68 22.80 3.83
N GLU A 76 -22.17 22.20 2.75
CA GLU A 76 -21.65 22.44 1.39
C GLU A 76 -21.83 23.90 0.96
N ASN A 77 -23.01 24.48 1.17
CA ASN A 77 -23.26 25.89 0.82
C ASN A 77 -22.36 26.85 1.61
N VAL A 78 -22.11 26.57 2.88
CA VAL A 78 -21.19 27.34 3.72
C VAL A 78 -19.76 27.22 3.19
N TYR A 79 -19.33 26.01 2.83
CA TYR A 79 -18.02 25.76 2.22
C TYR A 79 -17.85 26.60 0.95
N TYR A 80 -18.78 26.51 0.01
CA TYR A 80 -18.70 27.27 -1.25
C TYR A 80 -18.61 28.77 -1.01
N GLU A 81 -19.50 29.35 -0.21
CA GLU A 81 -19.48 30.79 0.08
C GLU A 81 -18.20 31.24 0.82
N THR A 82 -17.58 30.33 1.57
CA THR A 82 -16.31 30.60 2.28
C THR A 82 -15.12 30.67 1.33
N ILE A 83 -15.03 29.74 0.37
CA ILE A 83 -13.89 29.65 -0.55
C ILE A 83 -14.03 30.50 -1.80
N VAL A 84 -15.26 30.92 -2.14
CA VAL A 84 -15.50 31.82 -3.27
C VAL A 84 -14.96 33.21 -2.96
N LYS A 85 -14.14 33.72 -3.88
CA LYS A 85 -13.66 35.09 -3.90
C LYS A 85 -14.57 35.95 -4.76
N TYR A 86 -15.04 37.05 -4.20
CA TYR A 86 -15.74 38.11 -4.91
C TYR A 86 -14.82 39.32 -5.11
N ASP A 87 -15.14 40.18 -6.07
CA ASP A 87 -14.34 41.37 -6.38
C ASP A 87 -14.22 42.35 -5.20
N SER A 88 -15.18 42.32 -4.27
CA SER A 88 -15.20 43.16 -3.07
C SER A 88 -14.31 42.63 -1.93
N ASP A 89 -13.77 41.42 -2.10
CA ASP A 89 -12.96 40.75 -1.08
C ASP A 89 -11.51 41.17 -1.13
N ARG A 90 -10.91 41.26 0.06
CA ARG A 90 -9.49 41.60 0.20
C ARG A 90 -8.59 40.37 0.20
N THR A 91 -9.13 39.24 0.63
CA THR A 91 -8.39 38.00 0.85
C THR A 91 -9.05 36.89 0.06
N ASP A 92 -8.24 36.15 -0.69
CA ASP A 92 -8.64 34.86 -1.20
C ASP A 92 -8.49 33.83 -0.07
N ILE A 93 -9.60 33.37 0.48
CA ILE A 93 -9.58 32.46 1.63
C ILE A 93 -9.00 31.10 1.24
N LEU A 94 -9.27 30.62 0.02
CA LEU A 94 -8.76 29.34 -0.43
C LEU A 94 -7.25 29.39 -0.58
N ASP A 95 -6.74 30.40 -1.29
CA ASP A 95 -5.29 30.55 -1.48
C ASP A 95 -4.58 30.73 -0.13
N TYR A 96 -5.12 31.58 0.76
CA TYR A 96 -4.55 31.80 2.09
C TYR A 96 -4.51 30.50 2.92
N ALA A 97 -5.58 29.71 2.90
CA ALA A 97 -5.62 28.44 3.61
C ALA A 97 -4.54 27.47 3.09
N LEU A 98 -4.42 27.34 1.77
CA LEU A 98 -3.43 26.48 1.13
C LEU A 98 -1.98 26.92 1.41
N GLU A 99 -1.70 28.23 1.39
CA GLU A 99 -0.39 28.77 1.79
C GLU A 99 -0.03 28.40 3.24
N LYS A 100 -1.03 28.37 4.12
CA LYS A 100 -0.89 27.95 5.53
C LYS A 100 -0.93 26.45 5.73
N LYS A 101 -1.02 25.66 4.66
CA LYS A 101 -1.19 24.20 4.68
C LYS A 101 -2.41 23.76 5.50
N VAL A 102 -3.46 24.58 5.47
CA VAL A 102 -4.77 24.26 6.01
C VAL A 102 -5.70 23.98 4.85
N ILE A 103 -6.28 22.79 4.80
CA ILE A 103 -7.13 22.35 3.70
C ILE A 103 -8.59 22.52 4.12
N PRO A 104 -9.34 23.50 3.58
CA PRO A 104 -10.78 23.60 3.81
C PRO A 104 -11.49 22.39 3.21
N ILE A 105 -12.39 21.76 3.96
CA ILE A 105 -13.17 20.62 3.48
C ILE A 105 -14.63 20.75 3.88
N SER A 106 -15.52 20.34 2.97
CA SER A 106 -16.95 20.14 3.22
C SER A 106 -17.25 18.69 3.64
N PRO A 107 -18.48 18.35 4.03
CA PRO A 107 -18.84 16.97 4.38
C PRO A 107 -18.57 15.95 3.25
N ASN A 108 -18.92 16.27 2.00
CA ASN A 108 -18.66 15.36 0.88
C ASN A 108 -17.17 15.24 0.57
N LEU A 109 -16.42 16.34 0.67
CA LEU A 109 -14.97 16.31 0.49
C LEU A 109 -14.31 15.46 1.57
N LEU A 110 -14.68 15.62 2.84
CA LEU A 110 -14.16 14.78 3.93
C LEU A 110 -14.35 13.30 3.61
N TYR A 111 -15.55 12.89 3.18
CA TYR A 111 -15.82 11.51 2.77
C TYR A 111 -14.89 11.06 1.62
N ALA A 112 -14.73 11.87 0.57
CA ALA A 112 -13.86 11.56 -0.56
C ALA A 112 -12.38 11.41 -0.16
N TYR A 113 -11.88 12.30 0.72
CA TYR A 113 -10.51 12.21 1.24
C TYR A 113 -10.30 10.96 2.10
N LEU A 114 -11.25 10.65 3.00
CA LEU A 114 -11.18 9.43 3.81
C LEU A 114 -11.21 8.17 2.92
N MET A 115 -12.05 8.14 1.89
CA MET A 115 -12.09 7.03 0.94
C MET A 115 -10.76 6.88 0.18
N THR A 116 -10.16 8.00 -0.23
CA THR A 116 -8.84 8.01 -0.89
C THR A 116 -7.76 7.46 0.03
N ILE A 117 -7.77 7.84 1.31
CA ILE A 117 -6.86 7.32 2.33
C ILE A 117 -7.05 5.80 2.48
N VAL A 118 -8.29 5.33 2.59
CA VAL A 118 -8.61 3.89 2.72
C VAL A 118 -8.11 3.12 1.50
N MET A 119 -8.33 3.63 0.28
CA MET A 119 -7.84 3.00 -0.95
C MET A 119 -6.31 2.92 -0.97
N GLY A 120 -5.61 3.99 -0.55
CA GLY A 120 -4.16 4.00 -0.43
C GLY A 120 -3.64 2.96 0.56
N LEU A 121 -4.26 2.88 1.75
CA LEU A 121 -3.93 1.87 2.77
C LEU A 121 -4.14 0.44 2.26
N HIS A 122 -5.25 0.20 1.55
CA HIS A 122 -5.52 -1.11 0.96
C HIS A 122 -4.50 -1.48 -0.12
N GLY A 123 -4.11 -0.51 -0.97
CA GLY A 123 -3.06 -0.69 -1.97
C GLY A 123 -1.71 -1.09 -1.34
N MET A 124 -1.30 -0.43 -0.25
CA MET A 124 -0.06 -0.77 0.47
C MET A 124 -0.11 -2.17 1.09
N GLN A 125 -1.27 -2.59 1.59
CA GLN A 125 -1.45 -3.95 2.12
C GLN A 125 -1.32 -5.01 1.02
N ILE A 126 -1.94 -4.79 -0.14
CA ILE A 126 -1.83 -5.68 -1.29
C ILE A 126 -0.38 -5.77 -1.77
N GLU A 127 0.34 -4.65 -1.84
CA GLU A 127 1.75 -4.63 -2.24
C GLU A 127 2.60 -5.51 -1.31
N LYS A 128 2.40 -5.40 0.01
CA LYS A 128 3.12 -6.20 1.00
C LYS A 128 2.87 -7.70 0.83
N GLU A 129 1.63 -8.09 0.56
CA GLU A 129 1.26 -9.49 0.31
C GLU A 129 1.85 -10.01 -1.01
N ALA A 130 1.79 -9.21 -2.08
CA ALA A 130 2.38 -9.55 -3.36
C ALA A 130 3.90 -9.73 -3.28
N ALA A 131 4.58 -8.89 -2.50
CA ALA A 131 6.01 -9.03 -2.21
C ALA A 131 6.31 -10.37 -1.51
N ALA A 132 5.51 -10.75 -0.51
CA ALA A 132 5.65 -12.04 0.18
C ALA A 132 5.44 -13.24 -0.76
N ILE A 133 4.41 -13.18 -1.62
CA ILE A 133 4.16 -14.20 -2.65
C ILE A 133 5.36 -14.33 -3.58
N ARG A 134 5.89 -13.21 -4.08
CA ARG A 134 7.07 -13.20 -4.96
C ARG A 134 8.28 -13.85 -4.31
N THR A 135 8.57 -13.51 -3.05
CA THR A 135 9.67 -14.13 -2.30
C THR A 135 9.48 -15.64 -2.14
N ASN A 136 8.26 -16.10 -1.87
CA ASN A 136 7.98 -17.53 -1.73
C ASN A 136 8.12 -18.28 -3.06
N LEU A 137 7.65 -17.69 -4.17
CA LEU A 137 7.84 -18.25 -5.50
C LEU A 137 9.32 -18.38 -5.87
N GLN A 138 10.15 -17.37 -5.57
CA GLN A 138 11.60 -17.44 -5.79
C GLN A 138 12.23 -18.62 -5.04
N LYS A 139 11.88 -18.81 -3.76
CA LYS A 139 12.36 -19.95 -2.96
C LYS A 139 11.91 -21.29 -3.55
N LEU A 140 10.66 -21.39 -3.98
CA LEU A 140 10.11 -22.60 -4.58
C LEU A 140 10.82 -22.95 -5.90
N THR A 141 11.01 -21.96 -6.79
CA THR A 141 11.72 -22.17 -8.06
C THR A 141 13.17 -22.63 -7.83
N ALA A 142 13.89 -22.02 -6.88
CA ALA A 142 15.24 -22.46 -6.54
C ALA A 142 15.26 -23.90 -5.99
N GLY A 143 14.32 -24.22 -5.09
CA GLY A 143 14.16 -25.57 -4.54
C GLY A 143 13.87 -26.62 -5.62
N LEU A 144 12.95 -26.31 -6.55
CA LEU A 144 12.64 -27.18 -7.68
C LEU A 144 13.84 -27.39 -8.61
N GLY A 145 14.62 -26.34 -8.89
CA GLY A 145 15.84 -26.46 -9.68
C GLY A 145 16.87 -27.39 -9.03
N SER A 146 17.08 -27.25 -7.72
CA SER A 146 17.97 -28.14 -6.96
C SER A 146 17.47 -29.59 -6.96
N PHE A 147 16.17 -29.79 -6.72
CA PHE A 147 15.56 -31.12 -6.77
C PHE A 147 15.71 -31.77 -8.15
N ALA A 148 15.43 -31.02 -9.22
CA ALA A 148 15.57 -31.51 -10.60
C ALA A 148 17.00 -31.96 -10.90
N GLY A 149 18.02 -31.21 -10.45
CA GLY A 149 19.43 -31.60 -10.60
C GLY A 149 19.78 -32.88 -9.83
N ASN A 150 19.28 -33.03 -8.60
CA ASN A 150 19.45 -34.26 -7.82
C ASN A 150 18.74 -35.45 -8.49
N TRP A 151 17.55 -35.22 -9.04
CA TRP A 151 16.77 -36.24 -9.74
C TRP A 151 17.46 -36.72 -11.02
N ASP A 152 18.02 -35.80 -11.81
CA ASP A 152 18.80 -36.16 -13.01
C ASP A 152 20.06 -36.95 -12.64
N THR A 153 20.75 -36.54 -11.57
CA THR A 153 21.91 -37.28 -11.03
C THR A 153 21.53 -38.71 -10.62
N LEU A 154 20.42 -38.88 -9.89
CA LEU A 154 19.89 -40.19 -9.52
C LEU A 154 19.56 -41.03 -10.77
N GLY A 155 18.89 -40.45 -11.76
CA GLY A 155 18.62 -41.10 -13.03
C GLY A 155 19.89 -41.54 -13.77
N GLY A 156 20.97 -40.78 -13.65
CA GLY A 156 22.30 -41.16 -14.15
C GLY A 156 22.91 -42.35 -13.39
N HIS A 157 22.77 -42.41 -12.07
CA HIS A 157 23.23 -43.55 -11.26
C HIS A 157 22.45 -44.84 -11.59
N LEU A 158 21.12 -44.76 -11.73
CA LEU A 158 20.29 -45.91 -12.08
C LEU A 158 20.67 -46.49 -13.45
N ARG A 159 20.91 -45.65 -14.47
CA ARG A 159 21.37 -46.08 -15.79
C ARG A 159 22.73 -46.81 -15.72
N ARG A 160 23.67 -46.32 -14.91
CA ARG A 160 24.96 -46.98 -14.71
C ARG A 160 24.81 -48.33 -14.02
N ALA A 161 23.98 -48.41 -12.97
CA ALA A 161 23.71 -49.65 -12.25
C ALA A 161 23.06 -50.70 -13.18
N GLN A 162 22.11 -50.28 -14.02
CA GLN A 162 21.51 -51.14 -15.03
C GLN A 162 22.55 -51.66 -16.03
N GLY A 163 23.43 -50.78 -16.55
CA GLY A 163 24.50 -51.20 -17.46
C GLY A 163 25.45 -52.23 -16.84
N GLN A 164 25.82 -52.05 -15.57
CA GLN A 164 26.65 -53.01 -14.82
C GLN A 164 25.95 -54.35 -14.61
N TYR A 165 24.65 -54.32 -14.32
CA TYR A 165 23.84 -55.54 -14.23
C TYR A 165 23.81 -56.30 -15.56
N ASP A 166 23.56 -55.62 -16.68
CA ASP A 166 23.50 -56.22 -18.01
C ASP A 166 24.86 -56.82 -18.44
N GLU A 167 25.97 -56.15 -18.10
CA GLU A 167 27.33 -56.65 -18.33
C GLU A 167 27.64 -57.89 -17.48
N GLY A 168 27.31 -57.84 -16.19
CA GLY A 168 27.44 -58.99 -15.29
C GLY A 168 26.66 -60.21 -15.76
N GLN A 169 25.45 -60.00 -16.27
CA GLN A 169 24.62 -61.08 -16.83
C GLN A 169 25.28 -61.74 -18.05
N LYS A 170 25.85 -60.95 -18.97
CA LYS A 170 26.59 -61.47 -20.13
C LYS A 170 27.79 -62.31 -19.70
N ASN A 171 28.57 -61.82 -18.73
CA ASN A 171 29.73 -62.52 -18.21
C ASN A 171 29.32 -63.84 -17.53
N LEU A 172 28.23 -63.84 -16.76
CA LEU A 172 27.70 -65.05 -16.13
C LEU A 172 27.31 -66.09 -17.17
N THR A 173 26.62 -65.69 -18.24
CA THR A 173 26.28 -66.58 -19.36
C THR A 173 27.54 -67.15 -20.03
N GLN A 174 28.59 -66.35 -20.22
CA GLN A 174 29.87 -66.83 -20.76
C GLN A 174 30.54 -67.86 -19.84
N PHE A 175 30.58 -67.60 -18.53
CA PHE A 175 31.13 -68.55 -17.57
C PHE A 175 30.34 -69.86 -17.54
N GLN A 176 29.00 -69.81 -17.64
CA GLN A 176 28.17 -71.00 -17.75
C GLN A 176 28.52 -71.83 -18.99
N MET A 177 28.64 -71.20 -20.16
CA MET A 177 29.05 -71.89 -21.39
C MET A 177 30.46 -72.52 -21.28
N GLN A 178 31.41 -71.83 -20.66
CA GLN A 178 32.75 -72.36 -20.42
C GLN A 178 32.74 -73.56 -19.47
N LEU A 179 31.94 -73.50 -18.40
CA LEU A 179 31.75 -74.62 -17.47
C LEU A 179 31.17 -75.85 -18.16
N GLU A 180 30.13 -75.66 -18.98
CA GLU A 180 29.51 -76.74 -19.78
C GLU A 180 30.53 -77.38 -20.74
N GLN A 181 31.35 -76.58 -21.41
CA GLN A 181 32.41 -77.09 -22.29
C GLN A 181 33.46 -77.91 -21.54
N ILE A 182 33.91 -77.45 -20.35
CA ILE A 182 34.89 -78.17 -19.54
C ILE A 182 34.28 -79.50 -19.04
N GLN A 183 33.02 -79.50 -18.62
CA GLN A 183 32.32 -80.71 -18.18
C GLN A 183 32.20 -81.75 -19.30
N GLN A 184 31.88 -81.33 -20.54
CA GLN A 184 31.85 -82.22 -21.69
C GLN A 184 33.22 -82.83 -22.02
N ILE A 185 34.30 -82.04 -21.92
CA ILE A 185 35.65 -82.55 -22.15
C ILE A 185 36.05 -83.56 -21.06
N SER A 186 35.73 -83.32 -19.79
CA SER A 186 36.02 -84.27 -18.72
C SER A 186 35.28 -85.60 -18.87
N ASP A 187 34.03 -85.59 -19.37
CA ASP A 187 33.26 -86.81 -19.62
C ASP A 187 33.76 -87.64 -20.83
N GLU A 188 34.49 -87.01 -21.76
CA GLU A 188 35.16 -87.72 -22.88
C GLU A 188 36.55 -88.26 -22.53
N THR A 189 37.15 -87.86 -21.39
CA THR A 189 38.53 -88.22 -21.03
C THR A 189 38.64 -89.28 -19.93
N ASP A 190 37.54 -89.76 -19.36
CA ASP A 190 37.50 -90.87 -18.40
C ASP A 190 37.00 -92.16 -19.12
N PRO A 191 37.81 -93.24 -19.23
CA PRO A 191 37.45 -94.46 -19.95
C PRO A 191 36.45 -95.37 -19.23
#